data_AF-A0A3S1SS87-F1
#
_entry.id   AF-A0A3S1SS87-F1
#
_cell.length_a   1.000
_cell.length_b   1.000
_cell.length_c   1.000
_cell.angle_alpha   90.00
_cell.angle_beta   90.00
_cell.angle_gamma   90.00
#
_symmetry.space_group_name_H-M   'P 1'
#
loop_
_entity.id
_entity.type
_entity.pdbx_description
1 polymer ?
#
loop_
_entity_poly.entity_id
_entity_poly.type
_entity_poly.pdbx_seq_one_letter_code
_entity_poly.pdbx_strand_id
1 'polypeptide(L)'
;MSTVQQELSTTNGMSTVAPAQHYSTFVKIIKTVGKEASNMTPTSVEIFSNGSQWYCQVRRGNKTTKPMGPYSKLQAERIQDARRMLIAKRGTANLVFE
;
A
#
# COMPACT_ATOMS: atom_id res chain seq x y z
N MET A 1 10.73 -12.84 -31.66
CA MET A 1 9.52 -13.67 -31.51
C MET A 1 9.94 -15.06 -31.05
N SER A 2 9.41 -15.53 -29.92
CA SER A 2 9.49 -16.94 -29.51
C SER A 2 8.22 -17.25 -28.72
N THR A 3 7.40 -18.08 -29.35
CA THR A 3 6.17 -18.69 -28.90
C THR A 3 6.47 -20.05 -28.28
N VAL A 4 5.86 -20.33 -27.12
CA VAL A 4 5.51 -21.68 -26.64
C VAL A 4 4.28 -21.48 -25.73
N GLN A 5 3.04 -21.50 -26.21
CA GLN A 5 2.12 -22.65 -26.40
C GLN A 5 1.97 -23.59 -25.20
N GLN A 6 0.79 -23.56 -24.55
CA GLN A 6 -0.02 -24.74 -24.16
C GLN A 6 -1.40 -24.26 -23.65
N GLU A 7 -2.42 -24.18 -24.53
CA GLU A 7 -3.57 -25.11 -24.67
C GLU A 7 -4.24 -25.52 -23.34
N LEU A 8 -5.42 -24.95 -23.01
CA LEU A 8 -6.77 -25.58 -23.09
C LEU A 8 -6.84 -26.91 -22.31
N SER A 9 -7.63 -27.01 -21.23
CA SER A 9 -9.01 -27.56 -21.32
C SER A 9 -9.73 -27.59 -19.95
N THR A 10 -10.98 -27.09 -19.94
CA THR A 10 -12.19 -27.75 -19.40
C THR A 10 -12.43 -27.91 -17.87
N THR A 11 -13.33 -27.05 -17.37
CA THR A 11 -14.52 -27.35 -16.51
C THR A 11 -14.37 -28.14 -15.20
N ASN A 12 -14.54 -27.47 -14.06
CA ASN A 12 -15.62 -27.71 -13.08
C ASN A 12 -15.42 -26.86 -11.81
N GLY A 13 -16.52 -26.38 -11.25
CA GLY A 13 -16.55 -25.40 -10.18
C GLY A 13 -16.04 -25.91 -8.84
N MET A 14 -15.32 -25.04 -8.14
CA MET A 14 -15.45 -24.82 -6.70
C MET A 14 -14.64 -23.58 -6.35
N SER A 15 -15.34 -22.54 -5.89
CA SER A 15 -14.77 -21.30 -5.37
C SER A 15 -13.74 -21.64 -4.29
N THR A 16 -12.46 -21.59 -4.66
CA THR A 16 -11.37 -21.59 -3.69
C THR A 16 -10.93 -20.15 -3.58
N VAL A 17 -11.36 -19.48 -2.51
CA VAL A 17 -10.88 -18.16 -2.13
C VAL A 17 -9.38 -18.28 -1.90
N ALA A 18 -8.61 -17.85 -2.89
CA ALA A 18 -7.16 -17.79 -2.78
C ALA A 18 -6.84 -16.83 -1.62
N PRO A 19 -6.02 -17.23 -0.62
CA PRO A 19 -5.58 -16.29 0.39
C PRO A 19 -4.83 -15.17 -0.34
N ALA A 20 -5.21 -13.92 -0.06
CA ALA A 20 -4.51 -12.76 -0.57
C ALA A 20 -3.03 -12.93 -0.21
N GLN A 21 -2.20 -13.16 -1.22
CA GLN A 21 -0.76 -13.29 -1.04
C GLN A 21 -0.25 -11.90 -0.64
N HIS A 22 -0.25 -11.67 0.67
CA HIS A 22 0.33 -10.49 1.28
C HIS A 22 1.84 -10.55 1.06
N TYR A 23 2.29 -10.07 -0.10
CA TYR A 23 3.68 -9.73 -0.33
C TYR A 23 4.02 -8.50 0.51
N SER A 24 4.13 -8.68 1.82
CA SER A 24 4.72 -7.72 2.73
C SER A 24 6.22 -7.73 2.50
N THR A 25 6.66 -7.13 1.38
CA THR A 25 8.06 -6.77 1.22
C THR A 25 8.35 -5.73 2.29
N PHE A 26 8.95 -6.15 3.39
CA PHE A 26 9.43 -5.26 4.44
C PHE A 26 10.46 -4.30 3.83
N VAL A 27 9.99 -3.11 3.42
CA VAL A 27 10.89 -2.04 2.99
C VAL A 27 11.68 -1.63 4.21
N LYS A 28 12.97 -1.95 4.21
CA LYS A 28 13.94 -1.58 5.23
C LYS A 28 13.98 -0.04 5.27
N ILE A 29 13.24 0.57 6.20
CA ILE A 29 13.20 2.02 6.36
C ILE A 29 14.59 2.46 6.82
N ILE A 30 15.28 3.22 5.98
CA ILE A 30 16.50 3.92 6.34
C ILE A 30 16.10 4.94 7.41
N LYS A 31 16.55 4.72 8.65
CA LYS A 31 16.44 5.67 9.76
C LYS A 31 17.22 6.93 9.39
N THR A 32 16.57 7.89 8.76
CA THR A 32 17.15 9.23 8.58
C THR A 32 16.22 10.26 9.20
N VAL A 33 16.65 10.69 10.39
CA VAL A 33 16.45 12.01 11.03
C VAL A 33 15.05 12.33 11.56
N GLY A 34 14.99 12.50 12.89
CA GLY A 34 13.86 13.02 13.63
C GLY A 34 13.86 12.59 15.09
N LYS A 35 14.95 12.86 15.83
CA LYS A 35 14.89 12.94 17.30
C LYS A 35 14.02 14.13 17.65
N GLU A 36 12.69 13.98 17.67
CA GLU A 36 11.74 14.82 18.41
C GLU A 36 10.30 14.39 18.08
N ALA A 37 9.73 13.57 18.96
CA ALA A 37 8.31 13.52 19.31
C ALA A 37 8.12 12.31 20.21
N SER A 38 8.44 12.50 21.49
CA SER A 38 7.97 11.63 22.55
C SER A 38 6.45 11.47 22.42
N ASN A 39 5.97 10.22 22.52
CA ASN A 39 4.55 9.86 22.71
C ASN A 39 3.64 9.89 21.47
N MET A 40 4.10 10.29 20.28
CA MET A 40 3.26 10.23 19.08
C MET A 40 3.37 8.87 18.40
N THR A 41 2.24 8.17 18.28
CA THR A 41 2.14 6.94 17.50
C THR A 41 2.68 7.18 16.08
N PRO A 42 3.70 6.43 15.62
CA PRO A 42 4.36 6.71 14.35
C PRO A 42 3.36 6.65 13.21
N THR A 43 3.41 7.65 12.32
CA THR A 43 2.55 7.72 11.14
C THR A 43 3.34 7.30 9.90
N SER A 44 2.86 6.28 9.20
CA SER A 44 3.43 5.77 7.94
C SER A 44 2.44 5.96 6.79
N VAL A 45 2.97 6.15 5.59
CA VAL A 45 2.18 6.08 4.34
C VAL A 45 2.48 4.75 3.68
N GLU A 46 1.44 3.96 3.45
CA GLU A 46 1.52 2.58 2.98
C GLU A 46 0.80 2.45 1.64
N ILE A 47 1.36 1.65 0.74
CA ILE A 47 0.68 1.22 -0.47
C ILE A 47 0.50 -0.28 -0.44
N PHE A 48 -0.61 -0.76 -0.96
CA PHE A 48 -0.92 -2.18 -1.04
C PHE A 48 -1.65 -2.49 -2.35
N SER A 49 -1.53 -3.74 -2.80
CA SER A 49 -2.22 -4.22 -3.99
C SER A 49 -3.44 -5.07 -3.62
N ASN A 50 -4.51 -4.89 -4.37
CA ASN A 50 -5.64 -5.81 -4.43
C ASN A 50 -5.84 -6.22 -5.91
N GLY A 51 -5.41 -7.44 -6.27
CA GLY A 51 -5.31 -7.85 -7.66
C GLY A 51 -4.32 -6.98 -8.44
N SER A 52 -4.74 -6.43 -9.58
CA SER A 52 -3.94 -5.51 -10.42
C SER A 52 -4.01 -4.05 -9.97
N GLN A 53 -4.84 -3.74 -8.96
CA GLN A 53 -5.11 -2.39 -8.51
C GLN A 53 -4.27 -2.06 -7.27
N TRP A 54 -3.71 -0.85 -7.24
CA TRP A 54 -2.93 -0.35 -6.11
C TRP A 54 -3.68 0.73 -5.35
N TYR A 55 -3.48 0.74 -4.05
CA TYR A 55 -4.11 1.68 -3.13
C TYR A 55 -3.06 2.29 -2.22
N CYS A 56 -3.35 3.49 -1.74
CA CYS A 56 -2.51 4.22 -0.79
C CYS A 56 -3.35 4.60 0.44
N GLN A 57 -2.81 4.38 1.63
CA GLN A 57 -3.43 4.78 2.89
C GLN A 57 -2.38 5.29 3.87
N VAL A 58 -2.83 6.01 4.89
CA VAL A 58 -1.97 6.46 5.99
C VAL A 58 -2.31 5.65 7.21
N ARG A 59 -1.30 5.07 7.83
CA ARG A 59 -1.40 4.30 9.07
C ARG A 59 -0.83 5.11 10.21
N ARG A 60 -1.55 5.17 11.33
CA ARG A 60 -1.10 5.75 12.59
C ARG A 60 -1.33 4.72 13.70
N GLY A 61 -0.29 3.97 14.03
CA GLY A 61 -0.42 2.81 14.92
C GLY A 61 -1.32 1.73 14.32
N ASN A 62 -2.43 1.43 15.01
CA ASN A 62 -3.43 0.44 14.58
C ASN A 62 -4.57 1.05 13.76
N LYS A 63 -4.61 2.38 13.60
CA LYS A 63 -5.64 3.07 12.85
C LYS A 63 -5.17 3.39 11.44
N THR A 64 -6.08 3.32 10.48
CA THR A 64 -5.78 3.58 9.07
C THR A 64 -6.78 4.54 8.47
N THR A 65 -6.34 5.39 7.55
CA THR A 65 -7.27 6.17 6.72
C THR A 65 -7.95 5.25 5.70
N LYS A 66 -9.10 5.67 5.17
CA LYS A 66 -9.71 5.00 4.01
C LYS A 66 -8.69 4.85 2.87
N PRO A 67 -8.62 3.67 2.22
CA PRO A 67 -7.78 3.47 1.05
C PRO A 67 -8.13 4.45 -0.06
N MET A 68 -7.11 5.10 -0.61
CA MET A 68 -7.22 5.93 -1.81
C MET A 68 -6.78 5.10 -3.03
N GLY A 69 -7.55 5.17 -4.11
CA GLY A 69 -7.30 4.41 -5.33
C GLY A 69 -8.61 4.09 -6.04
N PRO A 70 -8.57 3.20 -7.06
CA PRO A 70 -7.43 2.41 -7.51
C PRO A 70 -6.40 3.21 -8.34
N TYR A 71 -5.13 2.80 -8.28
CA TYR A 71 -4.00 3.35 -9.02
C TYR A 71 -3.22 2.24 -9.75
N SER A 72 -2.40 2.64 -10.73
CA SER A 72 -1.29 1.80 -11.18
C SER A 72 -0.15 1.79 -10.16
N LYS A 73 0.75 0.80 -10.23
CA LYS A 73 1.89 0.69 -9.31
C LYS A 73 2.73 1.97 -9.26
N LEU A 74 3.13 2.49 -10.43
CA LEU A 74 3.94 3.70 -10.54
C LEU A 74 3.21 4.93 -9.99
N GLN A 75 1.89 5.02 -10.18
CA GLN A 75 1.09 6.09 -9.61
C GLN A 75 1.03 5.98 -8.08
N ALA A 76 0.83 4.78 -7.54
CA ALA A 76 0.79 4.56 -6.09
C ALA A 76 2.10 4.95 -5.41
N GLU A 77 3.25 4.61 -6.01
CA GLU A 77 4.58 5.01 -5.52
C GLU A 77 4.73 6.55 -5.51
N ARG A 78 4.38 7.24 -6.60
CA ARG A 78 4.41 8.71 -6.66
C ARG A 78 3.49 9.36 -5.63
N ILE A 79 2.29 8.80 -5.45
CA ILE A 79 1.30 9.29 -4.48
C ILE A 79 1.80 9.06 -3.05
N GLN A 80 2.47 7.94 -2.78
CA GLN A 80 3.07 7.66 -1.48
C GLN A 80 4.08 8.75 -1.11
N ASP A 81 4.98 9.11 -2.03
CA ASP A 81 5.99 10.13 -1.78
C ASP A 81 5.38 11.54 -1.64
N ALA A 82 4.42 11.88 -2.51
CA ALA A 82 3.69 13.14 -2.39
C ALA A 82 2.94 13.25 -1.04
N ARG A 83 2.31 12.17 -0.57
CA ARG A 83 1.65 12.12 0.74
C ARG A 83 2.63 12.22 1.89
N ARG A 84 3.78 11.55 1.83
CA ARG A 84 4.85 11.70 2.83
C ARG A 84 5.28 13.15 2.96
N MET A 85 5.50 13.83 1.83
CA MET A 85 5.84 15.25 1.82
C MET A 85 4.73 16.13 2.40
N LEU A 86 3.46 15.87 2.03
CA LEU A 86 2.33 16.63 2.55
C LEU A 86 2.16 16.46 4.06
N ILE A 87 2.34 15.25 4.58
CA ILE A 87 2.26 14.96 6.02
C ILE A 87 3.43 15.59 6.76
N ALA A 88 4.64 15.53 6.20
CA ALA A 88 5.79 16.22 6.79
C ALA A 88 5.58 17.74 6.86
N LYS A 89 4.92 18.33 5.83
CA LYS A 89 4.68 19.78 5.75
C LYS A 89 3.47 20.26 6.56
N ARG A 90 2.36 19.52 6.56
CA ARG A 90 1.06 19.94 7.11
C ARG A 90 0.60 19.11 8.31
N GLY A 91 1.36 18.10 8.70
CA GLY A 91 0.96 17.13 9.71
C GLY A 91 -0.19 16.24 9.26
N THR A 92 -0.81 15.57 10.24
CA THR A 92 -1.89 14.59 10.03
C THR A 92 -3.26 15.10 10.48
N ALA A 93 -3.39 16.38 10.84
CA ALA A 93 -4.62 16.97 11.38
C ALA A 93 -5.83 16.88 10.42
N ASN A 94 -5.58 16.92 9.12
CA ASN A 94 -6.61 16.84 8.08
C ASN A 94 -6.91 15.39 7.62
N LEU A 95 -6.36 14.38 8.29
CA LEU A 95 -6.58 12.98 7.96
C LEU A 95 -7.60 12.37 8.91
N VAL A 96 -8.58 11.69 8.33
CA VAL A 96 -9.59 10.92 9.07
C VAL A 96 -9.13 9.48 9.16
N PHE A 97 -8.97 8.99 10.39
CA PHE A 97 -8.54 7.63 10.70
C PHE A 97 -9.71 6.82 11.27
N GLU A 98 -9.84 5.58 10.84
CA GLU A 98 -10.79 4.58 11.37
C GLU A 98 -10.11 3.72 12.45
#